data_AF-A0A3S1FJC5-F1
#
_entry.id   AF-A0A3S1FJC5-F1
#
_cell.length_a   1.000
_cell.length_b   1.000
_cell.length_c   1.000
_cell.angle_alpha   90.00
_cell.angle_beta   90.00
_cell.angle_gamma   90.00
#
_symmetry.space_group_name_H-M   'P 1'
#
loop_
_entity.id
_entity.type
_entity.pdbx_description
1 polymer ?
#
loop_
_entity_poly.entity_id
_entity_poly.type
_entity_poly.pdbx_seq_one_letter_code
_entity_poly.pdbx_strand_id
1 'polypeptide(L)'
;MPEPRPPALNDIRLRKILDETLVPPHWPDGFVMRSFEPGDALPLHALLTEVFDDGADGPFDEWWPRIADDPEFDPALCFLVIDAKGRLAAAALCWT
;
A
#
# COMPACT_ATOMS: atom_id res chain seq x y z
N MET A 1 -21.72 11.44 13.49
CA MET A 1 -20.63 11.92 12.63
C MET A 1 -20.73 13.44 12.54
N PRO A 2 -19.64 14.19 12.72
CA PRO A 2 -19.66 15.64 12.52
C PRO A 2 -20.02 15.96 11.05
N GLU A 3 -20.74 17.07 10.83
CA GLU A 3 -21.02 17.55 9.48
C GLU A 3 -19.72 17.98 8.77
N PRO A 4 -19.55 17.65 7.49
CA PRO A 4 -18.37 18.05 6.74
C PRO A 4 -18.31 19.58 6.60
N ARG A 5 -17.12 20.14 6.85
CA ARG A 5 -16.84 21.57 6.66
C ARG A 5 -17.20 21.99 5.23
N PRO A 6 -17.86 23.15 5.02
CA PRO A 6 -18.11 23.67 3.68
C PRO A 6 -16.79 23.93 2.93
N PRO A 7 -16.74 23.69 1.60
CA PRO A 7 -15.55 23.92 0.79
C PRO A 7 -15.13 25.39 0.81
N ALA A 8 -13.82 25.64 0.91
CA ALA A 8 -13.23 26.97 0.82
C ALA A 8 -13.20 27.45 -0.64
N LEU A 9 -12.92 28.74 -0.85
CA LEU A 9 -12.92 29.38 -2.18
C LEU A 9 -12.04 28.67 -3.23
N ASN A 10 -10.95 28.04 -2.78
CA ASN A 10 -9.98 27.36 -3.65
C ASN A 10 -10.09 25.83 -3.60
N ASP A 11 -11.10 25.27 -2.92
CA ASP A 11 -11.30 23.83 -2.85
C ASP A 11 -11.90 23.34 -4.18
N ILE A 12 -11.15 22.53 -4.93
CA ILE A 12 -11.66 21.87 -6.14
C ILE A 12 -12.08 20.44 -5.77
N ARG A 13 -13.37 20.13 -5.97
CA ARG A 13 -13.86 18.75 -5.82
C ARG A 13 -13.64 17.98 -7.11
N LEU A 14 -12.68 17.07 -7.10
CA LEU A 14 -12.50 16.09 -8.17
C LEU A 14 -13.33 14.84 -7.86
N ARG A 15 -13.98 14.29 -8.90
CA ARG A 15 -14.70 13.01 -8.81
C ARG A 15 -14.33 12.17 -10.02
N LYS A 16 -13.84 10.95 -9.77
CA LYS A 16 -13.69 9.92 -10.79
C LYS A 16 -14.85 8.94 -10.63
N ILE A 17 -15.58 8.68 -11.71
CA ILE A 17 -16.59 7.62 -11.76
C ILE A 17 -15.86 6.33 -12.14
N LEU A 18 -16.16 5.22 -11.45
CA LEU A 18 -15.49 3.92 -11.60
C LEU A 18 -16.48 2.85 -12.10
N ASP A 19 -17.46 3.25 -12.90
CA ASP A 19 -18.49 2.38 -13.49
C ASP A 19 -18.05 1.71 -14.81
N GLU A 20 -17.01 2.25 -15.44
CA GLU A 20 -16.35 1.65 -16.60
C GLU A 20 -15.35 0.55 -16.21
N THR A 21 -15.06 -0.36 -17.14
CA THR A 21 -14.02 -1.37 -16.94
C THR A 21 -12.67 -0.70 -16.70
N LEU A 22 -12.08 -0.96 -15.55
CA LEU A 22 -10.75 -0.47 -15.21
C LEU A 22 -9.70 -1.25 -16.00
N VAL A 23 -8.89 -0.53 -16.78
CA VAL A 23 -7.74 -1.10 -17.48
C VAL A 23 -6.61 -1.31 -16.47
N PRO A 24 -5.92 -2.47 -16.49
CA PRO A 24 -4.73 -2.67 -15.68
C PRO A 24 -3.68 -1.57 -15.90
N PRO A 25 -2.98 -1.11 -14.85
CA PRO A 25 -1.93 -0.12 -15.01
C PRO A 25 -0.78 -0.66 -15.85
N HIS A 26 -0.22 0.18 -16.71
CA HIS A 26 1.02 -0.11 -17.42
C HIS A 26 2.22 0.13 -16.51
N TRP A 27 3.01 -0.91 -16.26
CA TRP A 27 4.28 -0.81 -15.55
C TRP A 27 5.44 -0.58 -16.52
N PRO A 28 6.48 0.18 -16.12
CA PRO A 28 7.70 0.29 -16.91
C PRO A 28 8.37 -1.08 -17.08
N ASP A 29 9.16 -1.22 -18.15
CA ASP A 29 9.91 -2.45 -18.40
C ASP A 29 10.79 -2.84 -17.20
N GLY A 30 10.77 -4.13 -16.87
CA GLY A 30 11.50 -4.66 -15.72
C GLY A 30 10.84 -4.44 -14.37
N PHE A 31 9.58 -3.96 -14.33
CA PHE A 31 8.78 -3.93 -13.12
C PHE A 31 7.50 -4.74 -13.29
N VAL A 32 7.16 -5.49 -12.25
CA VAL A 32 5.90 -6.23 -12.16
C VAL A 32 5.21 -5.92 -10.84
N MET A 33 3.88 -5.93 -10.83
CA MET A 33 3.10 -5.80 -9.60
C MET A 33 2.34 -7.10 -9.34
N ARG A 34 2.34 -7.53 -8.09
CA ARG A 34 1.49 -8.61 -7.57
C ARG A 34 1.00 -8.27 -6.17
N SER A 35 -0.04 -8.96 -5.73
CA SER A 35 -0.45 -8.92 -4.34
C SER A 35 0.57 -9.63 -3.44
N PHE A 36 0.50 -9.31 -2.16
CA PHE A 36 1.32 -9.86 -1.09
C PHE A 36 1.12 -11.37 -0.92
N GLU A 37 2.21 -12.07 -0.62
CA GLU A 37 2.21 -13.46 -0.16
C GLU A 37 2.88 -13.54 1.23
N PRO A 38 2.58 -14.56 2.05
CA PRO A 38 3.12 -14.67 3.41
C PRO A 38 4.66 -14.56 3.53
N GLY A 39 5.39 -14.98 2.48
CA GLY A 39 6.85 -14.86 2.44
C GLY A 39 7.39 -13.43 2.28
N ASP A 40 6.54 -12.47 1.96
CA ASP A 40 6.92 -11.08 1.70
C ASP A 40 6.93 -10.20 2.96
N ALA A 41 6.42 -10.68 4.09
CA ALA A 41 6.29 -9.90 5.32
C ALA A 41 7.61 -9.23 5.73
N LEU A 42 8.69 -10.01 5.73
CA LEU A 42 10.00 -9.53 6.15
C LEU A 42 10.64 -8.58 5.11
N PRO A 43 10.67 -8.91 3.79
CA PRO A 43 11.06 -7.94 2.76
C PRO A 43 10.26 -6.62 2.79
N LEU A 44 8.95 -6.68 3.05
CA LEU A 44 8.08 -5.52 3.13
C LEU A 44 8.45 -4.63 4.33
N HIS A 45 8.62 -5.22 5.52
CA HIS A 45 9.06 -4.49 6.71
C HIS A 45 10.42 -3.81 6.51
N ALA A 46 11.37 -4.52 5.89
CA ALA A 46 12.68 -3.96 5.57
C ALA A 46 12.58 -2.76 4.62
N LEU A 47 11.74 -2.84 3.58
CA LEU A 47 11.50 -1.73 2.66
C LEU A 47 10.90 -0.50 3.36
N LEU A 48 9.88 -0.69 4.19
CA LEU A 48 9.23 0.43 4.90
C LEU A 48 10.20 1.10 5.88
N THR A 49 10.99 0.30 6.60
CA THR A 49 12.05 0.79 7.49
C THR A 49 13.08 1.63 6.72
N GLU A 50 13.53 1.17 5.54
CA GLU A 50 14.48 1.90 4.71
C GLU A 50 13.94 3.22 4.17
N VAL A 51 12.66 3.26 3.78
CA VAL A 51 12.06 4.42 3.11
C VAL A 51 11.62 5.51 4.10
N PHE A 52 11.06 5.14 5.24
CA PHE A 52 10.50 6.10 6.19
C PHE A 52 11.43 6.44 7.35
N ASP A 53 12.26 5.50 7.81
CA ASP A 53 13.26 5.64 8.91
C ASP A 53 12.81 6.53 10.09
N ASP A 54 11.52 6.49 10.43
CA ASP A 54 10.91 7.33 11.47
C ASP A 54 10.73 6.56 12.80
N GLY A 55 11.08 5.27 12.80
CA GLY A 55 10.96 4.37 13.94
C GLY A 55 9.52 3.98 14.28
N ALA A 56 8.52 4.36 13.47
CA ALA A 56 7.11 4.08 13.75
C ALA A 56 6.77 2.59 13.64
N ASP A 57 7.48 1.85 12.79
CA ASP A 57 7.18 0.44 12.54
C ASP A 57 7.77 -0.51 13.57
N GLY A 58 8.87 -0.16 14.25
CA GLY A 58 9.50 -1.01 15.26
C GLY A 58 10.09 -2.32 14.70
N PRO A 59 10.48 -3.28 15.56
CA PRO A 59 11.05 -4.56 15.14
C PRO A 59 10.01 -5.47 14.47
N PHE A 60 10.45 -6.31 13.53
CA PHE A 60 9.57 -7.20 12.74
C PHE A 60 8.64 -8.06 13.61
N ASP A 61 9.15 -8.64 14.70
CA ASP A 61 8.40 -9.55 15.58
C ASP A 61 7.25 -8.86 16.34
N GLU A 62 7.28 -7.53 16.47
CA GLU A 62 6.19 -6.73 17.04
C GLU A 62 5.30 -6.15 15.94
N TRP A 63 5.92 -5.74 14.83
CA TRP A 63 5.23 -5.15 13.69
C TRP A 63 4.31 -6.13 12.98
N TRP A 64 4.79 -7.33 12.65
CA TRP A 64 4.03 -8.25 11.82
C TRP A 64 2.74 -8.75 12.48
N PRO A 65 2.72 -9.16 13.75
CA PRO A 65 1.46 -9.50 14.43
C PRO A 65 0.47 -8.33 14.43
N ARG A 66 0.93 -7.09 14.63
CA ARG A 66 0.07 -5.90 14.60
C ARG A 66 -0.61 -5.70 13.24
N ILE A 67 0.06 -6.02 12.14
CA ILE A 67 -0.50 -5.91 10.79
C ILE A 67 -1.37 -7.14 10.47
N ALA A 68 -0.86 -8.35 10.70
CA ALA A 68 -1.51 -9.59 10.28
C ALA A 68 -2.76 -9.93 11.11
N ASP A 69 -2.81 -9.51 12.38
CA ASP A 69 -3.97 -9.72 13.26
C ASP A 69 -4.99 -8.57 13.16
N ASP A 70 -4.70 -7.53 12.37
CA ASP A 70 -5.66 -6.45 12.11
C ASP A 70 -6.82 -7.01 11.25
N PRO A 71 -8.08 -6.96 11.72
CA PRO A 71 -9.21 -7.49 10.97
C PRO A 71 -9.51 -6.74 9.67
N GLU A 72 -9.01 -5.52 9.50
CA GLU A 72 -9.14 -4.71 8.29
C GLU A 72 -7.99 -4.97 7.29
N PHE A 73 -6.98 -5.75 7.67
CA PHE A 73 -5.89 -6.12 6.77
C PHE A 73 -6.31 -7.24 5.83
N ASP A 74 -6.22 -6.96 4.52
CA ASP A 74 -6.41 -7.95 3.46
C ASP A 74 -5.12 -8.08 2.61
N PRO A 75 -4.44 -9.25 2.62
CA PRO A 75 -3.29 -9.52 1.78
C PRO A 75 -3.51 -9.25 0.29
N ALA A 76 -4.74 -9.43 -0.21
CA ALA A 76 -5.07 -9.19 -1.61
C ALA A 76 -5.00 -7.70 -1.97
N LEU A 77 -5.14 -6.81 -0.99
CA LEU A 77 -5.06 -5.35 -1.11
C LEU A 77 -3.68 -4.79 -0.73
N CYS A 78 -2.72 -5.64 -0.36
CA CYS A 78 -1.33 -5.25 -0.24
C CYS A 78 -0.62 -5.48 -1.57
N PHE A 79 -0.25 -4.40 -2.26
CA PHE A 79 0.36 -4.45 -3.59
C PHE A 79 1.86 -4.25 -3.51
N LEU A 80 2.62 -5.17 -4.10
CA LEU A 80 4.07 -5.17 -4.11
C LEU A 80 4.59 -4.99 -5.54
N VAL A 81 5.55 -4.10 -5.73
CA VAL A 81 6.25 -3.89 -7.00
C VAL A 81 7.63 -4.51 -6.94
N ILE A 82 7.94 -5.37 -7.90
CA ILE A 82 9.20 -6.12 -7.96
C ILE A 82 10.01 -5.67 -9.19
N ASP A 83 11.28 -5.38 -8.98
CA ASP A 83 12.21 -5.04 -10.06
C ASP A 83 12.71 -6.29 -10.83
N ALA A 84 13.42 -6.07 -11.94
CA ALA A 84 13.94 -7.13 -12.80
C ALA A 84 14.95 -8.05 -12.10
N LYS A 85 15.44 -7.69 -10.91
CA LYS A 85 16.35 -8.49 -10.08
C LYS A 85 15.62 -9.25 -8.98
N GLY A 86 14.30 -9.16 -8.91
CA GLY A 86 13.49 -9.80 -7.89
C GLY A 86 13.42 -9.05 -6.56
N ARG A 87 13.83 -7.78 -6.50
CA ARG A 87 13.80 -6.97 -5.27
C ARG A 87 12.50 -6.19 -5.18
N LEU A 88 11.98 -6.03 -3.96
CA LEU A 88 10.88 -5.10 -3.72
C LEU A 88 11.34 -3.67 -3.97
N ALA A 89 10.66 -2.99 -4.88
CA ALA A 89 10.93 -1.61 -5.26
C ALA A 89 9.91 -0.64 -4.67
N ALA A 90 8.68 -1.11 -4.40
CA ALA A 90 7.63 -0.33 -3.76
C ALA A 90 6.58 -1.25 -3.13
N ALA A 91 5.81 -0.71 -2.20
CA ALA A 91 4.65 -1.35 -1.63
C ALA A 91 3.52 -0.34 -1.38
N ALA A 92 2.28 -0.81 -1.46
CA ALA A 92 1.10 -0.09 -1.00
C ALA A 92 0.30 -1.01 -0.08
N LEU A 93 0.13 -0.58 1.16
CA LEU A 93 -0.74 -1.23 2.15
C LEU A 93 -2.11 -0.55 2.11
N CYS A 94 -3.16 -1.33 1.99
CA CYS A 94 -4.54 -0.85 2.00
C CYS A 94 -5.34 -1.67 3.02
N TRP A 95 -6.18 -0.98 3.78
CA TRP A 95 -7.11 -1.55 4.75
C TRP A 95 -8.55 -1.41 4.22
N THR A 96 -9.43 -2.34 4.62
CA THR A 96 -10.85 -2.35 4.23
C THR A 96 -11.78 -1.77 5.28
#